data_AF-A0A8H1LDM1-F1
#
_entry.id   AF-A0A8H1LDM1-F1
#
_cell.length_a   1.000
_cell.length_b   1.000
_cell.length_c   1.000
_cell.angle_alpha   90.00
_cell.angle_beta   90.00
_cell.angle_gamma   90.00
#
_symmetry.space_group_name_H-M   'P 1'
#
loop_
_entity.id
_entity.type
_entity.pdbx_description
1 polymer ?
#
loop_
_entity_poly.entity_id
_entity_poly.type
_entity_poly.pdbx_seq_one_letter_code
_entity_poly.pdbx_strand_id
1 'polypeptide(L)'
;MKLLVQRGEEGFPEPPEDIVEAAKVAPDHWLNVVDQHWKPEDGQAPPMWARLGRWRSDEHGEIVEWEHNPEYRPSPERLGWPKPHGEVDAAVQRAATGYGPEIAVVEALAGTEVAVCVDEEGRPARSEAPNGTTAVAVFTPGAELPEGQEMPAHEVMHVDRLLDQLADGEEVLFLSSTAPVAHLVDPAELRDMGERKQPATQGAAEGGAAR
;
A
#
# COMPACT_ATOMS: atom_id res chain seq x y z
N MET A 1 -25.77 -3.96 9.59
CA MET A 1 -25.83 -2.55 9.15
C MET A 1 -26.95 -2.41 8.15
N LYS A 2 -27.83 -1.40 8.28
CA LYS A 2 -28.82 -1.12 7.24
C LYS A 2 -28.08 -0.64 6.00
N LEU A 3 -28.49 -1.09 4.81
CA LEU A 3 -27.92 -0.63 3.55
C LEU A 3 -28.39 0.78 3.20
N LEU A 4 -29.64 1.12 3.55
CA LEU A 4 -30.22 2.45 3.38
C LEU A 4 -30.60 3.01 4.76
N VAL A 5 -30.20 4.24 5.03
CA VAL A 5 -30.41 4.94 6.30
C VAL A 5 -31.05 6.29 6.00
N GLN A 6 -32.18 6.58 6.63
CA GLN A 6 -32.88 7.85 6.45
C GLN A 6 -32.25 8.94 7.33
N ARG A 7 -32.34 10.20 6.91
CA ARG A 7 -31.86 11.32 7.73
C ARG A 7 -32.57 11.34 9.09
N GLY A 8 -31.78 11.45 10.16
CA GLY A 8 -32.27 11.38 11.54
C GLY A 8 -32.30 9.96 12.14
N GLU A 9 -32.02 8.92 11.35
CA GLU A 9 -31.76 7.58 11.88
C GLU A 9 -30.29 7.42 12.34
N GLU A 10 -30.06 6.48 13.26
CA GLU A 10 -28.72 6.08 13.67
C GLU A 10 -27.93 5.52 12.48
N GLY A 11 -26.68 5.98 12.32
CA GLY A 11 -25.80 5.57 11.22
C GLY A 11 -25.88 6.46 9.98
N PHE A 12 -26.73 7.49 9.97
CA PHE A 12 -26.72 8.51 8.91
C PHE A 12 -25.49 9.42 9.06
N PRO A 13 -24.58 9.48 8.08
CA PRO A 13 -23.44 10.40 8.12
C PRO A 13 -23.90 11.81 7.77
N GLU A 14 -23.56 12.79 8.62
CA GLU A 14 -23.88 14.19 8.34
C GLU A 14 -23.08 14.66 7.11
N PRO A 15 -23.76 15.14 6.05
CA PRO A 15 -23.08 15.61 4.85
C PRO A 15 -22.32 16.91 5.14
N PRO A 16 -21.09 17.05 4.62
CA PRO A 16 -20.37 18.33 4.64
C PRO A 16 -21.14 19.44 3.90
N GLU A 17 -20.85 20.70 4.24
CA GLU A 17 -21.60 21.87 3.73
C GLU A 17 -21.55 21.99 2.20
N ASP A 18 -20.41 21.71 1.59
CA ASP A 18 -20.23 21.72 0.13
C ASP A 18 -21.10 20.64 -0.57
N ILE A 19 -21.28 19.48 0.06
CA ILE A 19 -22.20 18.44 -0.41
C ILE A 19 -23.66 18.87 -0.28
N VAL A 20 -24.01 19.59 0.79
CA VAL A 20 -25.37 20.16 0.96
C VAL A 20 -25.65 21.20 -0.13
N GLU A 21 -24.70 22.08 -0.44
CA GLU A 21 -24.87 23.04 -1.54
C GLU A 21 -24.92 22.36 -2.92
N ALA A 22 -24.14 21.30 -3.13
CA ALA A 22 -24.19 20.50 -4.35
C ALA A 22 -25.55 19.79 -4.54
N ALA A 23 -26.18 19.33 -3.46
CA ALA A 23 -27.49 18.69 -3.51
C ALA A 23 -28.59 19.65 -4.00
N LYS A 24 -28.53 20.94 -3.61
CA LYS A 24 -29.49 21.97 -4.05
C LYS A 24 -29.50 22.20 -5.56
N VAL A 25 -28.36 22.01 -6.22
CA VAL A 25 -28.24 22.15 -7.68
C VAL A 25 -28.45 20.84 -8.43
N ALA A 26 -28.65 19.74 -7.70
CA ALA A 26 -28.89 18.40 -8.25
C ALA A 26 -30.04 17.72 -7.49
N PRO A 27 -31.31 18.16 -7.69
CA PRO A 27 -32.48 17.49 -7.10
C PRO A 27 -32.67 16.08 -7.68
N ASP A 28 -33.29 15.20 -6.89
CA ASP A 28 -33.51 13.78 -7.20
C ASP A 28 -32.23 13.05 -7.66
N HIS A 29 -31.10 13.37 -7.03
CA HIS A 29 -29.78 12.90 -7.44
C HIS A 29 -29.05 12.12 -6.35
N TRP A 30 -28.13 11.26 -6.78
CA TRP A 30 -27.25 10.50 -5.91
C TRP A 30 -25.84 11.10 -5.92
N LEU A 31 -25.37 11.56 -4.76
CA LEU A 31 -24.03 12.11 -4.56
C LEU A 31 -23.10 11.04 -3.97
N ASN A 32 -22.19 10.53 -4.80
CA ASN A 32 -21.25 9.48 -4.40
C ASN A 32 -20.10 10.03 -3.55
N VAL A 33 -19.75 9.31 -2.49
CA VAL A 33 -18.56 9.57 -1.68
C VAL A 33 -17.48 8.58 -2.11
N VAL A 34 -16.31 9.10 -2.48
CA VAL A 34 -15.19 8.34 -3.01
C VAL A 34 -14.04 8.37 -2.01
N ASP A 35 -13.33 7.26 -1.85
CA ASP A 35 -12.12 7.24 -1.02
C ASP A 35 -11.04 8.14 -1.64
N GLN A 36 -10.46 9.02 -0.84
CA GLN A 36 -9.43 9.97 -1.27
C GLN A 36 -8.16 9.30 -1.82
N HIS A 37 -7.93 8.03 -1.48
CA HIS A 37 -6.80 7.24 -1.99
C HIS A 37 -7.06 6.69 -3.38
N TRP A 38 -8.31 6.63 -3.83
CA TRP A 38 -8.59 6.31 -5.23
C TRP A 38 -8.18 7.51 -6.10
N LYS A 39 -7.29 7.28 -7.05
CA LYS A 39 -6.86 8.29 -8.02
C LYS A 39 -7.53 8.00 -9.36
N PRO A 40 -8.32 8.92 -9.90
CA PRO A 40 -8.90 8.74 -11.23
C PRO A 40 -7.79 8.72 -12.27
N GLU A 41 -7.82 7.72 -13.15
CA GLU A 41 -7.21 7.87 -14.48
C GLU A 41 -8.14 8.73 -15.34
N ASP A 42 -7.58 9.42 -16.34
CA ASP A 42 -8.29 10.44 -17.13
C ASP A 42 -9.67 9.96 -17.61
N GLY A 43 -10.73 10.61 -17.12
CA GLY A 43 -12.12 10.36 -17.50
C GLY A 43 -12.76 9.11 -16.88
N GLN A 44 -12.08 8.38 -16.00
CA GLN A 44 -12.65 7.21 -15.35
C GLN A 44 -13.57 7.61 -14.19
N ALA A 45 -14.78 7.06 -14.16
CA ALA A 45 -15.66 7.17 -13.00
C ALA A 45 -15.18 6.24 -11.87
N PRO A 46 -15.33 6.62 -10.59
CA PRO A 46 -14.96 5.76 -9.47
C PRO A 46 -15.65 4.41 -9.55
N PRO A 47 -14.94 3.27 -9.50
CA PRO A 47 -15.58 1.96 -9.43
C PRO A 47 -16.31 1.75 -8.10
N MET A 48 -17.22 0.78 -8.02
CA MET A 48 -17.97 0.51 -6.78
C MET A 48 -17.04 0.25 -5.59
N TRP A 49 -15.95 -0.50 -5.76
CA TRP A 49 -15.04 -0.78 -4.66
C TRP A 49 -14.35 0.45 -4.06
N ALA A 50 -14.28 1.58 -4.78
CA ALA A 50 -13.66 2.83 -4.32
C ALA A 50 -14.66 3.82 -3.69
N ARG A 51 -15.97 3.52 -3.75
CA ARG A 51 -17.01 4.39 -3.21
C ARG A 51 -17.38 3.97 -1.80
N LEU A 52 -17.35 4.89 -0.84
CA LEU A 52 -17.78 4.63 0.54
C LEU A 52 -19.29 4.39 0.63
N GLY A 53 -20.04 5.10 -0.20
CA GLY A 53 -21.50 5.12 -0.21
C GLY A 53 -21.99 6.37 -0.93
N ARG A 54 -23.27 6.71 -0.76
CA ARG A 54 -23.85 7.87 -1.44
C ARG A 54 -25.03 8.46 -0.68
N TRP A 55 -25.15 9.78 -0.73
CA TRP A 55 -26.34 10.50 -0.29
C TRP A 55 -27.34 10.63 -1.43
N ARG A 56 -28.65 10.60 -1.15
CA ARG A 56 -29.69 11.02 -2.11
C ARG A 56 -30.28 12.36 -1.71
N SER A 57 -30.42 13.25 -2.70
CA SER A 57 -31.26 14.44 -2.61
C SER A 57 -32.70 14.15 -3.05
N ASP A 58 -33.67 14.88 -2.51
CA ASP A 58 -35.05 14.87 -2.99
C ASP A 58 -35.31 15.92 -4.09
N GLU A 59 -36.57 16.07 -4.48
CA GLU A 59 -37.01 17.02 -5.51
C GLU A 59 -36.71 18.50 -5.18
N HIS A 60 -36.46 18.81 -3.90
CA HIS A 60 -36.09 20.13 -3.42
C HIS A 60 -34.57 20.30 -3.25
N GLY A 61 -33.80 19.25 -3.51
CA GLY A 61 -32.35 19.24 -3.31
C GLY A 61 -31.95 19.06 -1.84
N GLU A 62 -32.86 18.62 -0.97
CA GLU A 62 -32.55 18.29 0.41
C GLU A 62 -31.99 16.86 0.50
N ILE A 63 -30.90 16.66 1.24
CA ILE A 63 -30.36 15.33 1.47
C ILE A 63 -31.25 14.58 2.47
N VAL A 64 -31.80 13.44 2.05
CA VAL A 64 -32.81 12.69 2.81
C VAL A 64 -32.38 11.28 3.18
N GLU A 65 -31.44 10.68 2.47
CA GLU A 65 -30.99 9.30 2.73
C GLU A 65 -29.51 9.09 2.41
N TRP A 66 -28.96 8.08 3.08
CA TRP A 66 -27.62 7.56 2.87
C TRP A 66 -27.71 6.08 2.50
N GLU A 67 -27.03 5.69 1.42
CA GLU A 67 -26.83 4.31 1.04
C GLU A 67 -25.39 3.88 1.29
N HIS A 68 -25.21 2.88 2.16
CA HIS A 68 -23.94 2.20 2.37
C HIS A 68 -23.59 1.32 1.18
N ASN A 69 -22.34 1.36 0.77
CA ASN A 69 -21.85 0.48 -0.27
C ASN A 69 -21.16 -0.77 0.31
N PRO A 70 -21.75 -1.97 0.18
CA PRO A 70 -21.15 -3.21 0.68
C PRO A 70 -19.93 -3.67 -0.13
N GLU A 71 -19.74 -3.15 -1.34
CA GLU A 71 -18.58 -3.48 -2.20
C GLU A 71 -17.34 -2.64 -1.86
N TYR A 72 -17.49 -1.63 -1.01
CA TYR A 72 -16.42 -0.72 -0.64
C TYR A 72 -15.23 -1.46 -0.03
N ARG A 73 -14.03 -1.20 -0.58
CA ARG A 73 -12.75 -1.66 -0.06
C ARG A 73 -12.04 -0.48 0.62
N PRO A 74 -11.87 -0.50 1.95
CA PRO A 74 -11.23 0.61 2.65
C PRO A 74 -9.76 0.78 2.26
N SER A 75 -9.34 2.03 2.04
CA SER A 75 -7.93 2.40 1.95
C SER A 75 -7.18 2.20 3.29
N PRO A 76 -5.83 2.26 3.30
CA PRO A 76 -5.04 2.13 4.52
C PRO A 76 -5.49 3.07 5.66
N GLU A 77 -5.69 4.35 5.35
CA GLU A 77 -6.15 5.34 6.33
C GLU A 77 -7.55 5.01 6.85
N ARG A 78 -8.44 4.50 5.99
CA ARG A 78 -9.80 4.10 6.38
C ARG A 78 -9.84 2.81 7.20
N LEU A 79 -8.78 1.99 7.14
CA LEU A 79 -8.53 0.89 8.07
C LEU A 79 -7.90 1.37 9.40
N GLY A 80 -7.58 2.66 9.52
CA GLY A 80 -6.92 3.24 10.68
C GLY A 80 -5.43 2.91 10.77
N TRP A 81 -4.80 2.51 9.66
CA TRP A 81 -3.37 2.23 9.66
C TRP A 81 -2.57 3.54 9.80
N PRO A 82 -1.53 3.55 10.65
CA PRO A 82 -0.57 4.64 10.73
C PRO A 82 0.01 5.04 9.37
N LYS A 83 0.47 6.30 9.29
CA LYS A 83 1.23 6.79 8.14
C LYS A 83 2.43 5.86 7.89
N PRO A 84 2.68 5.43 6.64
CA PRO A 84 3.79 4.54 6.33
C PRO A 84 5.13 5.18 6.70
N HIS A 85 6.04 4.35 7.23
CA HIS A 85 7.38 4.77 7.65
C HIS A 85 8.27 5.17 6.46
N GLY A 86 8.07 4.53 5.29
CA GLY A 86 8.81 4.81 4.06
C GLY A 86 8.04 4.41 2.81
N GLU A 87 8.70 4.51 1.64
CA GLU A 87 8.07 4.23 0.35
C GLU A 87 7.66 2.76 0.21
N VAL A 88 8.45 1.82 0.74
CA VAL A 88 8.13 0.39 0.70
C VAL A 88 6.91 0.09 1.58
N ASP A 89 6.86 0.61 2.81
CA ASP A 89 5.67 0.53 3.67
C ASP A 89 4.44 1.09 2.95
N ALA A 90 4.57 2.25 2.29
CA ALA A 90 3.47 2.87 1.57
C ALA A 90 3.00 2.00 0.39
N ALA A 91 3.92 1.39 -0.35
CA ALA A 91 3.60 0.48 -1.45
C ALA A 91 2.88 -0.78 -0.96
N VAL A 92 3.39 -1.42 0.11
CA VAL A 92 2.79 -2.63 0.70
C VAL A 92 1.40 -2.35 1.25
N GLN A 93 1.19 -1.24 1.95
CA GLN A 93 -0.13 -0.85 2.44
C GLN A 93 -1.13 -0.66 1.29
N ARG A 94 -0.73 0.01 0.19
CA ARG A 94 -1.58 0.21 -0.99
C ARG A 94 -1.87 -1.09 -1.72
N ALA A 95 -0.87 -1.95 -1.92
CA ALA A 95 -1.05 -3.25 -2.56
C ALA A 95 -2.03 -4.12 -1.76
N ALA A 96 -1.85 -4.23 -0.44
CA ALA A 96 -2.70 -5.02 0.44
C ALA A 96 -4.17 -4.55 0.48
N THR A 97 -4.43 -3.28 0.21
CA THR A 97 -5.79 -2.71 0.16
C THR A 97 -6.34 -2.61 -1.27
N GLY A 98 -5.56 -2.95 -2.29
CA GLY A 98 -5.95 -2.85 -3.70
C GLY A 98 -5.92 -1.42 -4.27
N TYR A 99 -5.32 -0.47 -3.56
CA TYR A 99 -5.15 0.93 -3.99
C TYR A 99 -3.82 1.19 -4.72
N GLY A 100 -3.02 0.14 -4.96
CA GLY A 100 -1.81 0.19 -5.75
C GLY A 100 -1.48 -1.18 -6.33
N PRO A 101 -0.71 -1.25 -7.42
CA PRO A 101 -0.33 -2.52 -8.00
C PRO A 101 0.75 -3.20 -7.15
N GLU A 102 0.77 -4.54 -7.13
CA GLU A 102 1.76 -5.31 -6.37
C GLU A 102 3.20 -5.03 -6.82
N ILE A 103 3.41 -4.80 -8.12
CA ILE A 103 4.73 -4.45 -8.68
C ILE A 103 5.33 -3.18 -8.05
N ALA A 104 4.51 -2.27 -7.54
CA ALA A 104 5.00 -1.08 -6.86
C ALA A 104 5.78 -1.41 -5.57
N VAL A 105 5.53 -2.58 -4.96
CA VAL A 105 6.31 -3.07 -3.82
C VAL A 105 7.72 -3.44 -4.26
N VAL A 106 7.84 -4.21 -5.34
CA VAL A 106 9.12 -4.59 -5.94
C VAL A 106 9.89 -3.37 -6.39
N GLU A 107 9.21 -2.42 -7.05
CA GLU A 107 9.77 -1.14 -7.44
C GLU A 107 10.27 -0.35 -6.23
N ALA A 108 9.50 -0.26 -5.15
CA ALA A 108 9.95 0.48 -3.96
C ALA A 108 11.14 -0.21 -3.27
N LEU A 109 11.16 -1.55 -3.23
CA LEU A 109 12.17 -2.33 -2.52
C LEU A 109 13.50 -2.41 -3.27
N ALA A 110 13.46 -2.54 -4.59
CA ALA A 110 14.66 -2.70 -5.42
C ALA A 110 15.63 -1.52 -5.29
N GLY A 111 16.89 -1.83 -5.02
CA GLY A 111 17.97 -0.84 -4.88
C GLY A 111 17.93 -0.01 -3.59
N THR A 112 17.26 -0.50 -2.55
CA THR A 112 17.20 0.18 -1.24
C THR A 112 17.94 -0.60 -0.14
N GLU A 113 18.15 0.03 1.01
CA GLU A 113 18.61 -0.65 2.21
C GLU A 113 17.42 -1.17 3.02
N VAL A 114 17.58 -2.36 3.57
CA VAL A 114 16.57 -3.04 4.39
C VAL A 114 17.18 -3.51 5.71
N ALA A 115 16.38 -3.51 6.76
CA ALA A 115 16.70 -4.20 8.01
C ALA A 115 16.30 -5.67 7.85
N VAL A 116 17.29 -6.55 7.77
CA VAL A 116 17.12 -8.00 7.59
C VAL A 116 17.11 -8.66 8.96
N CYS A 117 16.07 -9.43 9.27
CA CYS A 117 16.06 -10.24 10.49
C CYS A 117 17.17 -11.29 10.43
N VAL A 118 17.93 -11.45 11.52
CA VAL A 118 19.06 -12.38 11.59
C VAL A 118 18.91 -13.43 12.70
N ASP A 119 19.57 -14.57 12.51
CA ASP A 119 19.71 -15.63 13.51
C ASP A 119 20.78 -15.29 14.57
N GLU A 120 21.01 -16.20 15.51
CA GLU A 120 22.00 -16.02 16.58
C GLU A 120 23.45 -15.90 16.05
N GLU A 121 23.71 -16.37 14.83
CA GLU A 121 25.00 -16.26 14.15
C GLU A 121 25.11 -15.01 13.25
N GLY A 122 24.08 -14.15 13.24
CA GLY A 122 24.05 -12.94 12.41
C GLY A 122 23.76 -13.19 10.92
N ARG A 123 23.27 -14.38 10.57
CA ARG A 123 22.89 -14.72 9.18
C ARG A 123 21.41 -14.43 8.96
N PRO A 124 20.96 -14.16 7.71
CA PRO A 124 19.55 -13.97 7.42
C PRO A 124 18.67 -15.11 7.98
N ALA A 125 17.74 -14.76 8.86
CA ALA A 125 16.84 -15.70 9.50
C ALA A 125 15.79 -16.16 8.50
N ARG A 126 15.63 -17.49 8.40
CA ARG A 126 14.67 -18.14 7.49
C ARG A 126 13.46 -18.59 8.28
N SER A 127 12.28 -18.26 7.78
CA SER A 127 11.01 -18.72 8.33
C SER A 127 10.11 -19.21 7.21
N GLU A 128 9.17 -20.09 7.55
CA GLU A 128 8.16 -20.55 6.62
C GLU A 128 6.99 -19.56 6.62
N ALA A 129 6.69 -18.99 5.45
CA ALA A 129 5.49 -18.20 5.24
C ALA A 129 4.25 -19.12 5.24
N PRO A 130 3.03 -18.60 5.48
CA PRO A 130 1.82 -19.43 5.56
C PRO A 130 1.50 -20.28 4.32
N ASN A 131 2.09 -19.95 3.16
CA ASN A 131 1.97 -20.70 1.92
C ASN A 131 3.01 -21.84 1.79
N GLY A 132 3.87 -22.06 2.79
CA GLY A 132 4.93 -23.06 2.80
C GLY A 132 6.26 -22.59 2.20
N THR A 133 6.33 -21.35 1.72
CA THR A 133 7.56 -20.80 1.12
C THR A 133 8.54 -20.40 2.20
N THR A 134 9.81 -20.75 2.04
CA THR A 134 10.86 -20.26 2.93
C THR A 134 11.18 -18.83 2.58
N ALA A 135 11.14 -17.92 3.54
CA ALA A 135 11.40 -16.51 3.32
C ALA A 135 12.33 -15.92 4.37
N VAL A 136 13.03 -14.86 3.97
CA VAL A 136 13.78 -13.99 4.88
C VAL A 136 12.96 -12.74 5.16
N ALA A 137 12.67 -12.50 6.43
CA ALA A 137 11.92 -11.33 6.86
C ALA A 137 12.78 -10.06 6.84
N VAL A 138 12.23 -9.00 6.27
CA VAL A 138 12.87 -7.68 6.18
C VAL A 138 11.89 -6.57 6.54
N PHE A 139 12.38 -5.42 6.96
CA PHE A 139 11.56 -4.22 7.21
C PHE A 139 12.33 -2.95 6.90
N THR A 140 11.63 -1.81 6.89
CA THR A 140 12.24 -0.50 6.67
C THR A 140 13.24 -0.16 7.78
N PRO A 141 14.52 0.19 7.46
CA PRO A 141 15.49 0.60 8.47
C PRO A 141 14.99 1.78 9.31
N GLY A 142 15.30 1.77 10.61
CA GLY A 142 14.88 2.82 11.53
C GLY A 142 13.42 2.79 11.94
N ALA A 143 12.66 1.75 11.54
CA ALA A 143 11.32 1.53 12.04
C ALA A 143 11.31 1.43 13.58
N GLU A 144 10.30 2.06 14.19
CA GLU A 144 10.04 1.98 15.62
C GLU A 144 8.80 1.12 15.87
N LEU A 145 8.89 0.21 16.84
CA LEU A 145 7.73 -0.54 17.30
C LEU A 145 6.94 0.23 18.37
N PRO A 146 5.64 -0.07 18.52
CA PRO A 146 4.87 0.38 19.67
C PRO A 146 5.53 0.06 21.00
N GLU A 147 5.23 0.88 22.01
CA GLU A 147 5.77 0.73 23.36
C GLU A 147 5.55 -0.69 23.92
N GLY A 148 6.61 -1.30 24.44
CA GLY A 148 6.60 -2.64 25.02
C GLY A 148 6.85 -3.79 24.03
N GLN A 149 7.12 -3.49 22.75
CA GLN A 149 7.58 -4.47 21.79
C GLN A 149 9.07 -4.31 21.50
N GLU A 150 9.78 -5.45 21.38
CA GLU A 150 11.19 -5.48 21.03
C GLU A 150 11.35 -5.78 19.54
N MET A 151 12.29 -5.08 18.90
CA MET A 151 12.64 -5.36 17.52
C MET A 151 13.35 -6.72 17.45
N PRO A 152 13.05 -7.58 16.46
CA PRO A 152 13.88 -8.74 16.18
C PRO A 152 15.34 -8.32 15.97
N ALA A 153 16.27 -9.22 16.30
CA ALA A 153 17.66 -9.06 15.92
C ALA A 153 17.74 -8.84 14.41
N HIS A 154 18.42 -7.78 13.98
CA HIS A 154 18.48 -7.41 12.57
C HIS A 154 19.79 -6.73 12.21
N GLU A 155 20.14 -6.83 10.92
CA GLU A 155 21.23 -6.07 10.31
C GLU A 155 20.72 -5.27 9.12
N VAL A 156 21.18 -4.02 9.00
CA VAL A 156 20.86 -3.19 7.83
C VAL A 156 21.82 -3.54 6.70
N MET A 157 21.28 -3.87 5.53
CA MET A 157 22.07 -4.08 4.31
C MET A 157 21.30 -3.72 3.04
N HIS A 158 22.03 -3.48 1.96
CA HIS A 158 21.45 -3.29 0.64
C HIS A 158 20.73 -4.56 0.17
N VAL A 159 19.58 -4.42 -0.49
CA VAL A 159 18.78 -5.55 -0.99
C VAL A 159 19.62 -6.48 -1.87
N ASP A 160 20.46 -5.97 -2.77
CA ASP A 160 21.31 -6.81 -3.62
C ASP A 160 22.23 -7.75 -2.80
N ARG A 161 22.77 -7.27 -1.67
CA ARG A 161 23.59 -8.10 -0.77
C ARG A 161 22.76 -9.19 -0.08
N LEU A 162 21.49 -8.91 0.21
CA LEU A 162 20.58 -9.94 0.72
C LEU A 162 20.31 -10.99 -0.36
N LEU A 163 20.04 -10.55 -1.61
CA LEU A 163 19.75 -11.45 -2.73
C LEU A 163 20.92 -12.41 -3.01
N ASP A 164 22.17 -12.00 -2.81
CA ASP A 164 23.36 -12.87 -2.92
C ASP A 164 23.44 -13.97 -1.84
N GLN A 165 22.67 -13.84 -0.75
CA GLN A 165 22.66 -14.77 0.38
C GLN A 165 21.43 -15.71 0.40
N LEU A 166 20.50 -15.51 -0.53
CA LEU A 166 19.32 -16.35 -0.67
C LEU A 166 19.63 -17.61 -1.50
N ALA A 167 19.11 -18.75 -1.06
CA ALA A 167 19.10 -19.97 -1.83
C ALA A 167 17.96 -19.97 -2.85
N ASP A 168 18.06 -20.84 -3.86
CA ASP A 168 17.01 -21.01 -4.86
C ASP A 168 15.67 -21.39 -4.21
N GLY A 169 14.61 -20.66 -4.55
CA GLY A 169 13.27 -20.86 -4.00
C GLY A 169 13.01 -20.22 -2.64
N GLU A 170 14.00 -19.51 -2.05
CA GLU A 170 13.76 -18.63 -0.91
C GLU A 170 13.16 -17.30 -1.41
N GLU A 171 12.24 -16.70 -0.64
CA GLU A 171 11.63 -15.40 -0.95
C GLU A 171 12.03 -14.30 0.04
N VAL A 172 11.74 -13.05 -0.29
CA VAL A 172 11.85 -11.93 0.65
C VAL A 172 10.46 -11.63 1.21
N LEU A 173 10.31 -11.65 2.53
CA LEU A 173 9.07 -11.27 3.21
C LEU A 173 9.23 -9.86 3.78
N PHE A 174 8.67 -8.85 3.11
CA PHE A 174 8.64 -7.51 3.65
C PHE A 174 7.55 -7.39 4.71
N LEU A 175 7.94 -7.03 5.93
CA LEU A 175 7.06 -6.76 7.05
C LEU A 175 6.79 -5.25 7.12
N SER A 176 5.53 -4.85 6.97
CA SER A 176 5.19 -3.44 7.22
C SER A 176 5.38 -3.12 8.69
N SER A 177 6.11 -2.06 8.96
CA SER A 177 6.35 -1.55 10.32
C SER A 177 5.17 -0.77 10.88
N THR A 178 4.21 -0.42 10.04
CA THR A 178 3.14 0.55 10.33
C THR A 178 1.75 0.00 10.04
N ALA A 179 1.64 -1.20 9.49
CA ALA A 179 0.37 -1.85 9.21
C ALA A 179 0.47 -3.36 9.47
N PRO A 180 -0.63 -4.04 9.84
CA PRO A 180 -0.65 -5.47 10.10
C PRO A 180 -0.67 -6.28 8.79
N VAL A 181 0.28 -6.00 7.89
CA VAL A 181 0.41 -6.64 6.58
C VAL A 181 1.87 -6.94 6.27
N ALA A 182 2.08 -8.01 5.53
CA ALA A 182 3.37 -8.38 4.96
C ALA A 182 3.19 -8.74 3.49
N HIS A 183 4.27 -8.63 2.72
CA HIS A 183 4.25 -8.95 1.29
C HIS A 183 5.44 -9.86 0.95
N LEU A 184 5.15 -11.00 0.32
CA LEU A 184 6.17 -11.87 -0.25
C LEU A 184 6.61 -11.28 -1.59
N VAL A 185 7.91 -11.30 -1.83
CA VAL A 185 8.52 -10.77 -3.04
C VAL A 185 9.49 -11.81 -3.59
N ASP A 186 9.35 -12.08 -4.88
CA ASP A 186 10.27 -12.95 -5.63
C ASP A 186 11.65 -12.27 -5.78
N PRO A 187 12.74 -12.90 -5.31
CA PRO A 187 14.10 -12.39 -5.50
C PRO A 187 14.47 -12.17 -6.97
N ALA A 188 13.94 -12.94 -7.91
CA ALA A 188 14.19 -12.74 -9.34
C ALA A 188 13.62 -11.41 -9.84
N GLU A 189 12.39 -11.07 -9.44
CA GLU A 189 11.78 -9.78 -9.77
C GLU A 189 12.55 -8.60 -9.17
N LEU A 190 13.08 -8.76 -7.96
CA LEU A 190 13.92 -7.75 -7.32
C LEU A 190 15.24 -7.54 -8.05
N ARG A 191 15.91 -8.61 -8.49
CA ARG A 191 17.15 -8.51 -9.29
C ARG A 191 16.89 -7.78 -10.60
N ASP A 192 15.89 -8.22 -11.36
CA ASP A 192 15.53 -7.61 -12.64
C ASP A 192 15.16 -6.13 -12.50
N MET A 193 14.47 -5.77 -11.42
CA MET A 193 14.11 -4.37 -11.14
C MET A 193 15.32 -3.54 -10.72
N GLY A 194 16.21 -4.10 -9.90
CA GLY A 194 17.46 -3.47 -9.50
C GLY A 194 18.33 -3.12 -10.70
N GLU A 195 18.51 -4.07 -11.63
CA GLU A 195 19.25 -3.85 -12.87
C GLU A 195 18.63 -2.74 -13.75
N ARG A 196 17.30 -2.69 -13.85
CA ARG A 196 16.58 -1.64 -14.59
C ARG A 196 16.74 -0.25 -13.96
N LYS A 197 16.87 -0.17 -12.63
CA LYS A 197 17.07 1.09 -11.90
C LYS A 197 18.51 1.58 -11.93
N GLN A 198 19.49 0.71 -12.14
CA GLN A 198 20.88 1.15 -12.26
C GLN A 198 21.04 2.04 -13.50
N PRO A 199 21.56 3.27 -13.38
CA PRO A 199 21.83 4.09 -14.55
C PRO A 199 22.81 3.34 -15.44
N ALA A 200 22.56 3.34 -16.76
CA ALA A 200 23.44 2.76 -17.77
C ALA A 200 24.83 3.39 -17.69
N THR A 201 25.67 2.88 -16.80
CA THR A 201 27.00 3.43 -16.51
C THR A 201 28.02 2.30 -16.59
N GLN A 202 28.08 1.66 -17.75
CA GLN A 202 29.23 0.86 -18.22
C GLN A 202 29.10 0.67 -19.74
N GLY A 203 29.39 1.75 -20.46
CA GLY A 203 29.39 1.77 -21.93
C GLY A 203 30.13 2.97 -22.52
N ALA A 204 31.21 3.42 -21.86
CA ALA A 204 32.12 4.43 -22.42
C ALA A 204 33.49 4.37 -21.73
N ALA A 205 34.16 3.23 -21.83
CA ALA A 205 35.62 3.20 -21.76
C ALA A 205 36.10 2.47 -23.01
N GLU A 206 36.64 3.24 -23.95
CA GLU A 206 37.66 2.92 -24.97
C GLU A 206 37.38 3.67 -26.27
N GLY A 207 38.13 4.77 -26.48
CA GLY A 207 38.12 5.48 -27.74
C GLY A 207 38.64 6.90 -27.63
N GLY A 208 39.92 7.09 -27.31
CA GLY A 208 40.47 8.45 -27.33
C GLY A 208 41.91 8.64 -26.86
N ALA A 209 42.79 7.64 -26.98
CA ALA A 209 44.23 7.88 -26.96
C ALA A 209 44.78 7.73 -28.38
N ALA A 210 44.80 8.82 -29.15
CA ALA A 210 45.73 8.99 -30.27
C ALA A 210 45.74 10.43 -30.81
N ARG A 211 46.86 11.10 -30.51
CA ARG A 211 47.56 12.16 -31.26
C ARG A 211 47.02 13.58 -31.23
#